data_AF-A0A1B8W0S8-F1
#
_entry.id   AF-A0A1B8W0S8-F1
#
_cell.length_a   1.000
_cell.length_b   1.000
_cell.length_c   1.000
_cell.angle_alpha   90.00
_cell.angle_beta   90.00
_cell.angle_gamma   90.00
#
_symmetry.space_group_name_H-M   'P 1'
#
loop_
_entity.id
_entity.type
_entity.pdbx_description
1 polymer ?
#
loop_
_entity_poly.entity_id
_entity_poly.type
_entity_poly.pdbx_seq_one_letter_code
_entity_poly.pdbx_strand_id
1 'polypeptide(L)'
;MECIRLYSSHFEFIFPYRPDIEGLNDIVVRRTGDAIQGFSKGYQLTQRESEIILLIAIHGFSNQEISDYCNISEKTVKNHISNIMGKMGIRSIRKLLSLLFNHVLNTCE
;
A
#
# COMPACT_ATOMS: atom_id res chain seq x y z
N MET A 1 -2.07 11.87 10.75
CA MET A 1 -2.62 10.83 11.65
C MET A 1 -4.01 10.35 11.24
N GLU A 2 -4.71 11.00 10.30
CA GLU A 2 -6.08 10.57 9.89
C GLU A 2 -6.12 9.38 8.92
N CYS A 3 -5.07 9.15 8.13
CA CYS A 3 -5.10 8.10 7.09
C CYS A 3 -5.05 6.66 7.63
N ILE A 4 -4.53 6.45 8.86
CA ILE A 4 -4.48 5.11 9.50
C ILE A 4 -5.83 4.75 10.16
N ARG A 5 -6.70 5.72 10.47
CA ARG A 5 -8.01 5.45 11.07
C ARG A 5 -9.07 4.94 10.09
N LEU A 6 -8.82 5.00 8.79
CA LEU A 6 -9.73 4.47 7.78
C LEU A 6 -9.62 2.94 7.60
N TYR A 7 -8.66 2.29 8.26
CA TYR A 7 -8.44 0.84 8.13
C TYR A 7 -9.50 -0.03 8.81
N SER A 8 -10.31 0.51 9.72
CA SER A 8 -11.21 -0.32 10.55
C SER A 8 -12.69 -0.32 10.11
N SER A 9 -13.17 0.68 9.35
CA SER A 9 -14.62 0.84 9.09
C SER A 9 -15.03 0.78 7.63
N HIS A 10 -14.12 0.95 6.67
CA HIS A 10 -14.40 0.75 5.23
C HIS A 10 -14.09 -0.68 4.74
N PHE A 11 -13.57 -1.53 5.61
CA PHE A 11 -13.06 -2.85 5.24
C PHE A 11 -14.17 -3.88 4.96
N GLU A 12 -15.40 -3.67 5.47
CA GLU A 12 -16.47 -4.67 5.36
C GLU A 12 -17.18 -4.71 4.00
N PHE A 13 -17.09 -3.64 3.19
CA PHE A 13 -17.98 -3.49 2.03
C PHE A 13 -17.38 -3.85 0.66
N ILE A 14 -16.07 -4.12 0.57
CA ILE A 14 -15.38 -4.30 -0.73
C ILE A 14 -14.80 -5.74 -0.90
N PHE A 15 -14.81 -6.58 0.14
CA PHE A 15 -14.23 -7.93 0.08
C PHE A 15 -15.27 -9.07 0.18
N PRO A 16 -15.51 -9.85 -0.89
CA PRO A 16 -16.17 -11.15 -0.79
C PRO A 16 -15.23 -12.29 -0.34
N TYR A 17 -13.92 -12.04 -0.23
CA TYR A 17 -12.94 -13.06 0.20
C TYR A 17 -12.32 -12.67 1.54
N ARG A 18 -12.88 -13.20 2.63
CA ARG A 18 -12.21 -13.23 3.95
C ARG A 18 -11.43 -14.54 4.06
N PRO A 19 -10.08 -14.55 3.96
CA PRO A 19 -9.33 -15.66 4.52
C PRO A 19 -9.61 -15.68 6.02
N ASP A 20 -9.95 -16.85 6.55
CA ASP A 20 -10.35 -17.12 7.93
C ASP A 20 -9.17 -16.98 8.90
N ILE A 21 -8.69 -15.75 9.10
CA ILE A 21 -7.57 -15.47 10.01
C ILE A 21 -7.90 -14.36 10.99
N GLU A 22 -8.92 -14.60 11.82
CA GLU A 22 -9.43 -13.66 12.84
C GLU A 22 -8.40 -13.27 13.91
N GLY A 23 -7.30 -14.00 14.08
CA GLY A 23 -6.25 -13.65 15.05
C GLY A 23 -4.97 -13.05 14.46
N LEU A 24 -4.73 -13.22 13.15
CA LEU A 24 -3.49 -12.79 12.49
C LEU A 24 -3.62 -11.37 11.93
N ASN A 25 -4.84 -10.94 11.62
CA ASN A 25 -5.11 -9.65 11.01
C ASN A 25 -4.61 -8.47 11.87
N ASP A 26 -4.83 -8.43 13.18
CA ASP A 26 -4.43 -7.25 13.97
C ASP A 26 -2.91 -7.09 14.11
N ILE A 27 -2.19 -8.19 14.34
CA ILE A 27 -0.73 -8.18 14.47
C ILE A 27 -0.08 -7.88 13.12
N VAL A 28 -0.56 -8.52 12.05
CA VAL A 28 -0.04 -8.30 10.70
C VAL A 28 -0.37 -6.88 10.24
N VAL A 29 -1.61 -6.40 10.39
CA VAL A 29 -2.00 -5.04 10.01
C VAL A 29 -1.17 -3.99 10.75
N ARG A 30 -0.93 -4.16 12.05
CA ARG A 30 -0.08 -3.21 12.81
C ARG A 30 1.38 -3.26 12.37
N ARG A 31 1.99 -4.45 12.29
CA ARG A 31 3.41 -4.58 11.88
C ARG A 31 3.63 -4.16 10.43
N THR A 32 2.71 -4.50 9.54
CA THR A 32 2.74 -4.10 8.14
C THR A 32 2.52 -2.59 7.99
N GLY A 33 1.66 -1.98 8.80
CA GLY A 33 1.48 -0.53 8.83
C GLY A 33 2.75 0.23 9.21
N ASP A 34 3.43 -0.19 10.29
CA ASP A 34 4.69 0.41 10.74
C ASP A 34 5.81 0.22 9.70
N ALA A 35 5.92 -0.98 9.13
CA ALA A 35 6.90 -1.28 8.08
C ALA A 35 6.63 -0.50 6.79
N ILE A 36 5.37 -0.37 6.34
CA ILE A 36 5.02 0.45 5.16
C ILE A 36 5.31 1.93 5.42
N GLN A 37 5.11 2.41 6.65
CA GLN A 37 5.45 3.77 7.02
C GLN A 37 6.97 4.00 6.99
N GLY A 38 7.75 3.06 7.54
CA GLY A 38 9.22 3.07 7.46
C GLY A 38 9.71 3.06 6.02
N PHE A 39 9.14 2.17 5.20
CA PHE A 39 9.42 2.07 3.78
C PHE A 39 9.16 3.39 3.03
N SER A 40 7.97 3.96 3.25
CA SER A 40 7.57 5.22 2.63
C SER A 40 8.49 6.37 3.01
N LYS A 41 8.89 6.45 4.29
CA LYS A 41 9.82 7.46 4.79
C LYS A 41 11.21 7.30 4.17
N GLY A 42 11.70 6.07 4.04
CA GLY A 42 13.01 5.76 3.44
C GLY A 42 13.14 6.26 1.99
N TYR A 43 12.04 6.29 1.25
CA TYR A 43 12.00 6.77 -0.14
C TYR A 43 11.34 8.15 -0.31
N GLN A 44 11.09 8.88 0.78
CA GLN A 44 10.49 10.23 0.76
C GLN A 44 9.18 10.28 -0.05
N LEU A 45 8.35 9.25 0.13
CA LEU A 45 7.04 9.18 -0.51
C LEU A 45 6.08 10.18 0.15
N THR A 46 5.28 10.81 -0.67
CA THR A 46 4.15 11.62 -0.20
C THR A 46 3.08 10.72 0.40
N GLN A 47 2.19 11.30 1.19
CA GLN A 47 1.06 10.56 1.77
C GLN A 47 0.23 9.83 0.69
N ARG A 48 -0.01 10.49 -0.45
CA ARG A 48 -0.78 9.90 -1.55
C ARG A 48 -0.05 8.75 -2.24
N GLU A 49 1.27 8.85 -2.36
CA GLU A 49 2.09 7.77 -2.92
C GLU A 49 2.13 6.54 -2.00
N SER A 50 2.21 6.76 -0.69
CA SER A 50 2.10 5.69 0.32
C SER A 50 0.76 4.96 0.26
N GLU A 51 -0.34 5.71 0.13
CA GLU A 51 -1.68 5.15 -0.03
C GLU A 51 -1.79 4.30 -1.29
N ILE A 52 -1.25 4.77 -2.42
CA ILE A 52 -1.26 4.00 -3.68
C ILE A 52 -0.46 2.70 -3.55
N ILE A 53 0.71 2.71 -2.89
CA ILE A 53 1.49 1.49 -2.64
C ILE A 53 0.68 0.49 -1.81
N LEU A 54 -0.05 0.94 -0.80
CA LEU A 54 -0.89 0.07 0.02
C LEU A 54 -1.99 -0.59 -0.81
N LEU A 55 -2.71 0.19 -1.62
CA LEU A 55 -3.77 -0.32 -2.49
C LEU A 55 -3.22 -1.38 -3.47
N ILE A 56 -2.02 -1.17 -3.99
CA ILE A 56 -1.35 -2.16 -4.84
C ILE A 56 -0.92 -3.40 -4.05
N ALA A 57 -0.23 -3.23 -2.92
CA ALA A 57 0.46 -4.31 -2.23
C ALA A 57 -0.45 -5.18 -1.37
N ILE A 58 -1.45 -4.58 -0.72
CA ILE A 58 -2.37 -5.28 0.18
C ILE A 58 -3.63 -5.72 -0.57
N HIS A 59 -4.19 -4.84 -1.40
CA HIS A 59 -5.46 -5.12 -2.07
C HIS A 59 -5.30 -5.69 -3.49
N GLY A 60 -4.11 -5.57 -4.09
CA GLY A 60 -3.88 -6.03 -5.46
C GLY A 60 -4.64 -5.21 -6.51
N PHE A 61 -5.06 -3.98 -6.18
CA PHE A 61 -5.88 -3.17 -7.06
C PHE A 61 -5.17 -2.81 -8.36
N SER A 62 -5.93 -2.88 -9.45
CA SER A 62 -5.58 -2.33 -10.75
C SER A 62 -5.59 -0.80 -10.72
N ASN A 63 -4.99 -0.17 -11.74
CA ASN A 63 -5.00 1.30 -11.83
C ASN A 63 -6.42 1.87 -11.88
N GLN A 64 -7.38 1.13 -12.46
CA GLN A 64 -8.77 1.53 -12.53
C GLN A 64 -9.43 1.47 -11.15
N GLU A 65 -9.27 0.37 -10.42
CA GLU A 65 -9.80 0.25 -9.05
C GLU A 65 -9.20 1.29 -8.10
N ILE A 66 -7.90 1.58 -8.24
CA ILE A 66 -7.26 2.68 -7.52
C ILE A 66 -7.88 4.02 -7.94
N SER A 67 -8.10 4.25 -9.24
CA SER A 67 -8.74 5.45 -9.78
C SER A 67 -10.08 5.72 -9.10
N ASP A 68 -10.92 4.68 -9.04
CA ASP A 68 -12.27 4.73 -8.50
C ASP A 68 -12.24 4.93 -6.98
N TYR A 69 -11.39 4.18 -6.28
CA TYR A 69 -11.21 4.31 -4.83
C TYR A 69 -10.72 5.70 -4.43
N CYS A 70 -9.77 6.23 -5.19
CA CYS A 70 -9.11 7.50 -4.92
C CYS A 70 -9.86 8.72 -5.46
N ASN A 71 -10.94 8.52 -6.24
CA ASN A 71 -11.67 9.53 -7.00
C ASN A 71 -10.73 10.46 -7.82
N ILE A 72 -9.83 9.85 -8.58
CA ILE A 72 -8.92 10.53 -9.52
C ILE A 72 -8.98 9.84 -10.89
N SER A 73 -8.26 10.35 -11.89
CA SER A 73 -8.17 9.67 -13.19
C SER A 73 -7.12 8.54 -13.18
N GLU A 74 -7.31 7.51 -14.00
CA GLU A 74 -6.34 6.41 -14.16
C GLU A 74 -4.97 6.96 -14.63
N LYS A 75 -4.99 8.03 -15.43
CA LYS A 75 -3.78 8.76 -15.82
C LYS A 75 -3.05 9.37 -14.61
N THR A 76 -3.80 9.95 -13.68
CA THR A 76 -3.24 10.48 -12.42
C THR A 76 -2.64 9.35 -11.58
N VAL A 77 -3.29 8.18 -11.51
CA VAL A 77 -2.74 6.98 -10.85
C VAL A 77 -1.41 6.58 -11.49
N LYS A 78 -1.35 6.47 -12.83
CA LYS A 78 -0.12 6.16 -13.57
C LYS A 78 0.99 7.17 -13.29
N ASN A 79 0.67 8.46 -13.18
CA ASN A 79 1.65 9.49 -12.82
C ASN A 79 2.19 9.30 -11.40
N HIS A 80 1.34 9.01 -10.41
CA HIS A 80 1.79 8.67 -9.06
C HIS A 80 2.69 7.44 -9.04
N ILE A 81 2.32 6.37 -9.76
CA ILE A 81 3.15 5.16 -9.88
C ILE A 81 4.50 5.49 -10.53
N SER A 82 4.53 6.33 -11.55
CA SER A 82 5.78 6.75 -12.18
C SER A 82 6.67 7.54 -11.21
N ASN A 83 6.09 8.42 -10.40
CA ASN A 83 6.83 9.19 -9.39
C ASN A 83 7.38 8.29 -8.28
N ILE A 84 6.58 7.33 -7.80
CA ILE A 84 7.00 6.30 -6.84
C ILE A 84 8.22 5.55 -7.39
N MET A 85 8.11 5.02 -8.61
CA MET A 85 9.19 4.26 -9.24
C MET A 85 10.45 5.13 -9.44
N GLY A 86 10.28 6.40 -9.80
CA GLY A 86 11.38 7.36 -9.93
C GLY A 86 12.10 7.60 -8.61
N LYS A 87 11.37 7.87 -7.53
CA LYS A 87 11.92 8.05 -6.17
C LYS A 87 12.67 6.81 -5.66
N MET A 88 12.19 5.63 -6.06
CA MET A 88 12.78 4.36 -5.66
C MET A 88 13.89 3.86 -6.59
N GLY A 89 14.12 4.50 -7.73
CA GLY A 89 15.09 4.04 -8.74
C GLY A 89 14.74 2.69 -9.36
N ILE A 90 13.45 2.34 -9.43
CA ILE A 90 12.97 1.07 -9.99
C ILE A 90 12.20 1.29 -11.29
N ARG A 91 11.94 0.21 -12.02
CA ARG A 91 11.24 0.24 -13.32
C ARG A 91 10.00 -0.65 -13.40
N SER A 92 9.62 -1.32 -12.31
CA SER A 92 8.44 -2.18 -12.32
C SER A 92 7.80 -2.30 -10.95
N ILE A 93 6.47 -2.48 -10.96
CA ILE A 93 5.69 -2.79 -9.76
C ILE A 93 6.12 -4.13 -9.15
N ARG A 94 6.54 -5.11 -9.96
CA ARG A 94 7.11 -6.37 -9.42
C ARG A 94 8.33 -6.11 -8.53
N LYS A 95 9.20 -5.17 -8.93
CA LYS A 95 10.35 -4.77 -8.11
C LYS A 95 9.93 -3.99 -6.87
N LEU A 96 8.92 -3.12 -6.97
CA LEU A 96 8.29 -2.44 -5.81
C LEU A 96 7.84 -3.45 -4.76
N LEU A 97 7.03 -4.43 -5.17
CA LEU A 97 6.51 -5.47 -4.28
C LEU A 97 7.65 -6.26 -3.64
N SER A 98 8.63 -6.69 -4.43
CA SER A 98 9.81 -7.40 -3.92
C SER A 98 10.56 -6.58 -2.86
N LEU A 99 10.79 -5.29 -3.09
CA LEU A 99 11.47 -4.42 -2.11
C LEU A 99 10.62 -4.24 -0.85
N LEU A 100 9.31 -4.05 -1.00
CA LEU A 100 8.40 -3.90 0.12
C LEU A 100 8.34 -5.17 0.98
N PHE A 101 8.18 -6.35 0.36
CA PHE A 101 8.20 -7.62 1.09
C PHE A 101 9.52 -7.83 1.83
N ASN A 102 10.66 -7.57 1.16
CA ASN A 102 11.95 -7.64 1.84
C ASN A 102 12.03 -6.66 3.02
N HIS A 103 11.54 -5.44 2.87
CA HIS A 103 11.53 -4.48 3.97
C HIS A 103 10.69 -4.99 5.14
N VAL A 104 9.44 -5.40 4.89
CA VAL A 104 8.53 -5.91 5.93
C VAL A 104 9.12 -7.12 6.66
N LEU A 105 9.73 -8.05 5.93
CA LEU A 105 10.33 -9.26 6.52
C LEU A 105 11.65 -8.99 7.26
N ASN A 106 12.39 -7.95 6.88
CA ASN A 106 13.67 -7.58 7.50
C ASN A 106 13.56 -6.40 8.48
N THR A 107 12.35 -5.88 8.76
CA THR A 107 12.09 -5.01 9.91
C THR A 107 12.14 -5.83 11.20
N CYS A 108 13.34 -6.24 11.57
CA CYS A 108 13.71 -6.86 12.83
C CYS A 108 14.97 -6.16 13.33
N GLU A 109 14.79 -5.02 14.00
CA GLU A 109 15.51 -4.53 15.19
C GLU A 109 14.87 -3.22 15.67
#